data_AF-A0A9D8EPH1-F1
#
_entry.id   AF-A0A9D8EPH1-F1
#
_cell.length_a   1.000
_cell.length_b   1.000
_cell.length_c   1.000
_cell.angle_alpha   90.00
_cell.angle_beta   90.00
_cell.angle_gamma   90.00
#
_symmetry.space_group_name_H-M   'P 1'
#
loop_
_entity.id
_entity.type
_entity.pdbx_description
1 polymer ?
#
loop_
_entity_poly.entity_id
_entity_poly.type
_entity_poly.pdbx_seq_one_letter_code
_entity_poly.pdbx_strand_id
1 'polypeptide(L)'
;MPVSLTQIKIATPLSLGIRRITYNIFYYSIVAVLLFSGISKIIDPIPTVETLKAAFKTSDELNLLIATALPILEMALAIMMILKYKLRITLITINVLFFFFLLFAVYGTLIGLNIDCGCFSNVVSSEFGMTMILRNLLLTTIASWLVFTYKKFASAGRKQINLTIKRVLVQREMEFRFS
;
A
#
# COMPACT_ATOMS: atom_id res chain seq x y z
N MET A 1 4.79 -10.44 -50.45
CA MET A 1 5.11 -11.54 -49.51
C MET A 1 4.66 -11.12 -48.11
N PRO A 2 3.70 -11.80 -47.46
CA PRO A 2 3.25 -11.37 -46.13
C PRO A 2 4.24 -11.84 -45.06
N VAL A 3 4.75 -10.91 -44.27
CA VAL A 3 5.58 -11.20 -43.09
C VAL A 3 4.66 -11.67 -41.98
N SER A 4 4.82 -12.93 -41.59
CA SER A 4 4.05 -13.61 -40.54
C SER A 4 4.29 -12.97 -39.16
N LEU A 5 3.22 -12.45 -38.53
CA LEU A 5 3.23 -11.68 -37.28
C LEU A 5 3.23 -12.55 -35.99
N THR A 6 3.51 -13.85 -36.05
CA THR A 6 3.11 -14.80 -34.98
C THR A 6 4.11 -15.12 -33.88
N GLN A 7 5.34 -14.59 -33.82
CA GLN A 7 6.32 -15.08 -32.83
C GLN A 7 7.09 -13.98 -32.08
N ILE A 8 6.38 -13.09 -31.39
CA ILE A 8 6.98 -12.34 -30.28
C ILE A 8 6.46 -12.92 -28.97
N LYS A 9 6.84 -14.17 -28.69
CA LYS A 9 6.68 -14.75 -27.36
C LYS A 9 7.79 -14.15 -26.49
N ILE A 10 7.45 -13.08 -25.76
CA ILE A 10 8.36 -12.43 -24.81
C ILE A 10 8.62 -13.44 -23.68
N ALA A 11 9.65 -14.25 -23.83
CA ALA A 11 10.13 -15.14 -22.78
C ALA A 11 10.71 -14.27 -21.66
N THR A 12 9.86 -13.81 -20.75
CA THR A 12 10.34 -13.32 -19.45
C THR A 12 10.94 -14.52 -18.74
N PRO A 13 12.20 -14.45 -18.24
CA PRO A 13 12.78 -15.58 -17.53
C PRO A 13 11.87 -15.90 -16.32
N LEU A 14 11.68 -17.19 -16.05
CA LEU A 14 10.79 -17.70 -15.00
C LEU A 14 10.99 -16.98 -13.65
N SER A 15 12.23 -16.59 -13.34
CA SER A 15 12.64 -15.83 -12.15
C SER A 15 12.07 -14.39 -12.10
N LEU A 16 11.86 -13.73 -13.24
CA LEU A 16 11.21 -12.41 -13.32
C LEU A 16 9.70 -12.51 -13.16
N GLY A 17 9.09 -13.63 -13.58
CA GLY A 17 7.66 -13.92 -13.38
C GLY A 17 7.33 -14.12 -11.90
N ILE A 18 8.07 -15.00 -11.21
CA ILE A 18 7.91 -15.27 -9.77
C ILE A 18 8.04 -13.99 -8.95
N ARG A 19 9.10 -13.19 -9.19
CA ARG A 19 9.33 -11.94 -8.46
C ARG A 19 8.19 -10.93 -8.64
N ARG A 20 7.51 -10.93 -9.79
CA ARG A 20 6.37 -10.05 -10.08
C ARG A 20 5.09 -10.52 -9.37
N ILE A 21 4.86 -11.83 -9.33
CA ILE A 21 3.73 -12.42 -8.58
C ILE A 21 3.88 -12.10 -7.10
N THR A 22 5.06 -12.36 -6.52
CA THR A 22 5.34 -12.06 -5.13
C THR A 22 5.10 -10.57 -4.82
N TYR A 23 5.65 -9.66 -5.64
CA TYR A 23 5.42 -8.22 -5.47
C TYR A 23 3.93 -7.87 -5.48
N ASN A 24 3.16 -8.40 -6.45
CA ASN A 24 1.72 -8.12 -6.54
C ASN A 24 0.94 -8.69 -5.34
N ILE A 25 1.30 -9.86 -4.83
CA ILE A 25 0.65 -10.44 -3.64
C ILE A 25 0.81 -9.51 -2.45
N PHE A 26 2.05 -9.10 -2.14
CA PHE A 26 2.30 -8.16 -1.04
C PHE A 26 1.70 -6.78 -1.29
N TYR A 27 1.64 -6.37 -2.56
CA TYR A 27 1.00 -5.12 -2.94
C TYR A 27 -0.49 -5.12 -2.59
N TYR A 28 -1.22 -6.13 -3.03
CA TYR A 28 -2.66 -6.22 -2.81
C TYR A 28 -3.02 -6.58 -1.37
N SER A 29 -2.16 -7.31 -0.65
CA SER A 29 -2.39 -7.55 0.78
C SER A 29 -2.37 -6.26 1.59
N ILE A 30 -1.44 -5.34 1.31
CA ILE A 30 -1.39 -4.02 1.97
C ILE A 30 -2.63 -3.19 1.65
N VAL A 31 -3.09 -3.21 0.40
CA VAL A 31 -4.33 -2.53 -0.02
C VAL A 31 -5.53 -3.09 0.74
N ALA A 32 -5.65 -4.42 0.84
CA ALA A 32 -6.75 -5.07 1.54
C ALA A 32 -6.78 -4.70 3.04
N VAL A 33 -5.61 -4.70 3.69
CA VAL A 33 -5.48 -4.33 5.12
C VAL A 33 -5.90 -2.88 5.35
N LEU A 34 -5.43 -1.93 4.52
CA LEU A 34 -5.80 -0.52 4.64
C LEU A 34 -7.29 -0.27 4.41
N LEU A 35 -7.89 -0.91 3.41
CA LEU A 35 -9.32 -0.80 3.16
C LEU A 35 -10.14 -1.38 4.30
N PHE A 36 -9.80 -2.59 4.76
CA PHE A 36 -10.51 -3.25 5.84
C PHE A 36 -10.43 -2.44 7.15
N SER A 37 -9.23 -1.95 7.49
CA SER A 37 -9.04 -1.09 8.67
C SER A 37 -9.81 0.22 8.54
N GLY A 38 -9.68 0.94 7.43
CA GLY A 38 -10.36 2.22 7.21
C GLY A 38 -11.89 2.10 7.22
N ILE A 39 -12.45 1.08 6.55
CA ILE A 39 -13.90 0.82 6.53
C ILE A 39 -14.40 0.49 7.93
N SER A 40 -13.70 -0.36 8.68
CA SER A 40 -14.11 -0.74 10.04
C SER A 40 -14.19 0.46 10.99
N LYS A 41 -13.25 1.41 10.89
CA LYS A 41 -13.22 2.65 11.69
C LYS A 41 -14.29 3.67 11.28
N ILE A 42 -14.73 3.66 10.01
CA ILE A 42 -15.86 4.50 9.58
C ILE A 42 -17.18 3.96 10.11
N ILE A 43 -17.34 2.62 10.11
CA ILE A 43 -18.56 1.97 10.60
C ILE A 43 -18.70 2.20 12.11
N ASP A 44 -17.62 2.03 12.86
CA ASP A 44 -17.63 2.22 14.31
C ASP A 44 -16.35 2.95 14.79
N PRO A 45 -16.42 4.29 14.92
CA PRO A 45 -15.28 5.10 15.36
C PRO A 45 -15.09 5.10 16.88
N ILE A 46 -16.08 4.62 17.67
CA ILE A 46 -16.08 4.72 19.14
C ILE A 46 -14.83 4.07 19.77
N PRO A 47 -14.46 2.82 19.41
CA PRO A 47 -13.27 2.17 19.98
C PRO A 47 -11.98 2.95 19.71
N THR A 48 -11.87 3.58 18.54
CA THR A 48 -10.69 4.37 18.18
C THR A 48 -10.61 5.64 19.03
N VAL A 49 -11.74 6.31 19.25
CA VAL A 49 -11.81 7.52 20.10
C VAL A 49 -11.47 7.19 21.55
N GLU A 50 -12.03 6.13 22.11
CA GLU A 50 -11.74 5.69 23.48
C GLU A 50 -10.27 5.34 23.66
N THR A 51 -9.68 4.66 22.67
CA THR A 51 -8.25 4.33 22.68
C THR A 51 -7.37 5.59 22.66
N LEU A 52 -7.72 6.58 21.83
CA LEU A 52 -6.99 7.85 21.78
C LEU A 52 -7.12 8.63 23.10
N LYS A 53 -8.32 8.66 23.70
CA LYS A 53 -8.56 9.28 25.02
C LYS A 53 -7.70 8.63 26.10
N ALA A 54 -7.66 7.30 26.14
CA ALA A 54 -6.87 6.55 27.10
C ALA A 54 -5.35 6.74 26.90
N ALA A 55 -4.89 6.80 25.65
CA ALA A 55 -3.47 6.86 25.32
C ALA A 55 -2.85 8.26 25.49
N PHE A 56 -3.57 9.32 25.08
CA PHE A 56 -3.02 10.68 24.97
C PHE A 56 -3.57 11.68 25.99
N LYS A 57 -4.70 11.38 26.68
CA LYS A 57 -5.36 12.28 27.64
C LYS A 57 -5.59 13.71 27.09
N THR A 58 -5.81 13.81 25.78
CA THR A 58 -6.06 15.03 25.01
C THR A 58 -7.55 15.40 25.00
N SER A 59 -7.88 16.62 24.56
CA SER A 59 -9.28 17.08 24.43
C SER A 59 -10.09 16.19 23.48
N ASP A 60 -11.39 16.04 23.77
CA ASP A 60 -12.31 15.21 23.00
C ASP A 60 -12.40 15.60 21.52
N GLU A 61 -12.35 16.90 21.20
CA GLU A 61 -12.37 17.40 19.82
C GLU A 61 -11.19 16.88 18.99
N LEU A 62 -9.98 16.90 19.56
CA LEU A 62 -8.78 16.40 18.88
C LEU A 62 -8.85 14.88 18.66
N ASN A 63 -9.36 14.13 19.65
CA ASN A 63 -9.51 12.68 19.54
C ASN A 63 -10.52 12.31 18.45
N LEU A 64 -11.64 13.04 18.37
CA LEU A 64 -12.63 12.86 17.31
C LEU A 64 -12.06 13.23 15.93
N LEU A 65 -11.30 14.32 15.84
CA LEU A 65 -10.67 14.74 14.59
C LEU A 65 -9.67 13.69 14.09
N ILE A 66 -8.83 13.14 14.97
CA ILE A 66 -7.88 12.09 14.59
C ILE A 66 -8.62 10.81 14.21
N ALA A 67 -9.61 10.38 15.00
CA ALA A 67 -10.40 9.17 14.74
C ALA A 67 -11.17 9.23 13.41
N THR A 68 -11.56 10.42 12.95
CA THR A 68 -12.26 10.61 11.68
C THR A 68 -11.31 10.83 10.50
N ALA A 69 -10.22 11.58 10.68
CA ALA A 69 -9.25 11.84 9.62
C ALA A 69 -8.40 10.62 9.26
N LEU A 70 -8.05 9.79 10.25
CA LEU A 70 -7.22 8.60 10.06
C LEU A 70 -7.81 7.59 9.06
N PRO A 71 -9.08 7.14 9.17
CA PRO A 71 -9.64 6.18 8.22
C PRO A 71 -9.79 6.74 6.81
N ILE A 72 -10.06 8.05 6.67
CA ILE A 72 -10.09 8.72 5.36
C ILE A 72 -8.71 8.63 4.70
N LEU A 73 -7.64 8.86 5.48
CA LEU A 73 -6.27 8.76 4.99
C LEU A 73 -5.90 7.31 4.60
N GLU A 74 -6.31 6.31 5.39
CA GLU A 74 -6.10 4.89 5.08
C GLU A 74 -6.76 4.49 3.75
N MET A 75 -8.03 4.87 3.57
CA MET A 75 -8.78 4.59 2.35
C MET A 75 -8.21 5.33 1.14
N ALA A 76 -7.85 6.61 1.29
CA ALA A 76 -7.25 7.40 0.23
C ALA A 76 -5.94 6.76 -0.26
N LEU A 77 -5.07 6.32 0.66
CA LEU A 77 -3.82 5.64 0.32
C LEU A 77 -4.04 4.31 -0.37
N ALA A 78 -5.03 3.52 0.08
CA ALA A 78 -5.39 2.27 -0.58
C ALA A 78 -5.89 2.49 -2.01
N ILE A 79 -6.76 3.49 -2.23
CA ILE A 79 -7.25 3.87 -3.56
C ILE A 79 -6.09 4.36 -4.44
N MET A 80 -5.19 5.20 -3.92
CA MET A 80 -4.01 5.65 -4.65
C MET A 80 -3.09 4.48 -5.06
N MET A 81 -2.96 3.44 -4.23
CA MET A 81 -2.27 2.21 -4.62
C MET A 81 -3.03 1.47 -5.74
N ILE A 82 -4.35 1.31 -5.65
CA ILE A 82 -5.12 0.64 -6.73
C ILE A 82 -4.94 1.38 -8.06
N LEU A 83 -5.07 2.70 -8.04
CA LEU A 83 -4.91 3.57 -9.21
C LEU A 83 -3.45 3.74 -9.65
N LYS A 84 -2.49 3.26 -8.87
CA LYS A 84 -1.04 3.45 -9.05
C LYS A 84 -0.63 4.92 -9.21
N TYR A 85 -1.42 5.83 -8.65
CA TYR A 85 -1.18 7.26 -8.72
C TYR A 85 -0.01 7.65 -7.80
N LYS A 86 1.00 8.34 -8.35
CA LYS A 86 2.21 8.78 -7.64
C LYS A 86 2.81 7.68 -6.73
N LEU A 87 2.87 6.45 -7.25
CA LEU A 87 3.12 5.24 -6.46
C LEU A 87 4.30 5.33 -5.47
N ARG A 88 5.39 6.00 -5.85
CA ARG A 88 6.54 6.23 -4.96
C ARG A 88 6.14 6.95 -3.67
N ILE A 89 5.42 8.06 -3.81
CA ILE A 89 5.01 8.88 -2.68
C ILE A 89 4.00 8.10 -1.84
N THR A 90 3.02 7.48 -2.48
CA THR A 90 2.00 6.65 -1.81
C THR A 90 2.62 5.55 -0.96
N LEU A 91 3.58 4.79 -1.49
CA LEU A 91 4.26 3.72 -0.74
C LEU A 91 5.08 4.27 0.44
N ILE A 92 5.73 5.43 0.29
CA ILE A 92 6.46 6.08 1.38
C ILE A 92 5.47 6.51 2.48
N THR A 93 4.36 7.15 2.12
CA THR A 93 3.34 7.59 3.08
C THR A 93 2.73 6.40 3.83
N ILE A 94 2.44 5.30 3.14
CA ILE A 94 1.94 4.07 3.76
C ILE A 94 2.97 3.49 4.74
N ASN A 95 4.25 3.49 4.37
CA ASN A 95 5.31 3.00 5.26
C ASN A 95 5.42 3.85 6.53
N VAL A 96 5.33 5.18 6.40
CA VAL A 96 5.31 6.10 7.53
C VAL A 96 4.08 5.85 8.41
N LEU A 97 2.90 5.66 7.81
CA LEU A 97 1.67 5.36 8.53
C LEU A 97 1.78 4.07 9.35
N PHE A 98 2.25 2.97 8.74
CA PHE A 98 2.45 1.71 9.46
C PHE A 98 3.50 1.81 10.57
N PHE A 99 4.55 2.60 10.35
CA PHE A 99 5.54 2.87 11.37
C PHE A 99 4.92 3.59 12.58
N PHE A 100 4.04 4.57 12.36
CA PHE A 100 3.28 5.19 13.46
C PHE A 100 2.35 4.19 14.17
N PHE A 101 1.69 3.28 13.46
CA PHE A 101 0.90 2.22 14.09
C PHE A 101 1.76 1.25 14.90
N LEU A 102 2.97 0.96 14.46
CA LEU A 102 3.92 0.17 15.25
C LEU A 102 4.33 0.92 16.53
N LEU A 103 4.68 2.20 16.43
CA LEU A 103 5.02 3.01 17.60
C LEU A 103 3.86 3.11 18.59
N PHE A 104 2.64 3.31 18.08
CA PHE A 104 1.44 3.36 18.91
C PHE A 104 1.16 2.03 19.61
N ALA A 105 1.36 0.90 18.90
CA ALA A 105 1.24 -0.44 19.50
C ALA A 105 2.25 -0.64 20.64
N VAL A 106 3.52 -0.31 20.41
CA VAL A 106 4.58 -0.41 21.44
C VAL A 106 4.26 0.49 22.62
N TYR A 107 3.87 1.74 22.38
CA TYR A 107 3.50 2.69 23.43
C TYR A 107 2.32 2.19 24.27
N GLY A 108 1.23 1.76 23.63
CA GLY A 108 0.05 1.27 24.34
C GLY A 108 0.32 0.02 25.16
N THR A 109 1.16 -0.90 24.66
CA THR A 109 1.61 -2.06 25.42
C THR A 109 2.49 -1.66 26.61
N LEU A 110 3.38 -0.68 26.47
CA LEU A 110 4.27 -0.24 27.55
C LEU A 110 3.52 0.42 28.72
N ILE A 111 2.47 1.20 28.43
CA ILE A 111 1.67 1.85 29.47
C ILE A 111 0.53 0.96 29.98
N GLY A 112 0.43 -0.26 29.47
CA GLY A 112 -0.51 -1.29 29.94
C GLY A 112 -1.97 -1.03 29.58
N LEU A 113 -2.26 -0.48 28.39
CA LEU A 113 -3.65 -0.42 27.93
C LEU A 113 -4.20 -1.83 27.76
N ASN A 114 -5.26 -2.15 28.50
CA ASN A 114 -5.96 -3.43 28.42
C ASN A 114 -7.25 -3.34 27.60
N ILE A 115 -7.34 -2.33 26.73
CA ILE A 115 -8.47 -2.11 25.82
C ILE A 115 -8.06 -2.51 24.40
N ASP A 116 -9.03 -2.83 23.54
CA ASP A 116 -8.74 -3.07 22.13
C ASP A 116 -8.17 -1.81 21.46
N CYS A 117 -7.16 -1.95 20.58
CA CYS A 117 -6.58 -0.82 19.83
C CYS A 117 -7.64 0.03 19.08
N GLY A 118 -8.78 -0.57 18.73
CA GLY A 118 -9.70 0.00 17.75
C GLY A 118 -9.15 -0.02 16.31
N CYS A 119 -7.93 -0.51 16.09
CA CYS A 119 -7.27 -0.65 14.78
C CYS A 119 -8.14 -1.37 13.73
N PHE A 120 -8.95 -2.33 14.16
CA PHE A 120 -9.90 -3.08 13.33
C PHE A 120 -11.31 -3.03 13.93
N SER A 121 -11.63 -2.02 14.75
CA SER A 121 -12.88 -1.98 15.52
C SER A 121 -13.11 -3.31 16.30
N ASN A 122 -14.37 -3.66 16.58
CA ASN A 122 -14.78 -4.87 17.28
C ASN A 122 -14.82 -6.13 16.39
N VAL A 123 -14.48 -6.05 15.10
CA VAL A 123 -14.52 -7.22 14.19
C VAL A 123 -13.33 -8.15 14.36
N VAL A 124 -12.20 -7.67 14.89
CA VAL A 124 -11.04 -8.51 15.21
C VAL A 124 -10.47 -8.05 16.54
N SER A 125 -10.56 -8.91 17.56
CA SER A 125 -9.92 -8.65 18.86
C SER A 125 -8.44 -8.33 18.62
N SER A 126 -8.07 -7.11 19.00
CA SER A 126 -6.74 -6.54 18.75
C SER A 126 -6.31 -5.85 20.03
N GLU A 127 -6.26 -6.65 21.09
CA GLU A 127 -5.71 -6.28 22.38
C GLU A 127 -4.25 -5.83 22.22
N PHE A 128 -3.86 -4.83 23.01
CA PHE A 128 -2.45 -4.45 23.08
C PHE A 128 -1.63 -5.62 23.61
N GLY A 129 -0.55 -5.92 22.91
CA GLY A 129 0.35 -7.00 23.28
C GLY A 129 1.35 -7.35 22.18
N MET A 130 2.13 -8.40 22.44
CA MET A 130 3.20 -8.83 21.52
C MET A 130 2.67 -9.21 20.13
N THR A 131 1.47 -9.80 20.04
CA THR A 131 0.84 -10.15 18.76
C THR A 131 0.58 -8.91 17.89
N MET A 132 0.11 -7.81 18.51
CA MET A 132 -0.14 -6.56 17.81
C MET A 132 1.17 -5.93 17.30
N ILE A 133 2.20 -5.91 18.14
CA ILE A 133 3.53 -5.40 17.78
C ILE A 133 4.10 -6.21 16.62
N LEU A 134 4.03 -7.55 16.69
CA LEU A 134 4.52 -8.44 15.64
C LEU A 134 3.79 -8.21 14.31
N ARG A 135 2.45 -8.09 14.34
CA ARG A 135 1.62 -7.78 13.17
C ARG A 135 2.02 -6.44 12.55
N ASN A 136 2.15 -5.39 13.35
CA ASN A 136 2.49 -4.05 12.86
C ASN A 136 3.94 -4.00 12.35
N LEU A 137 4.85 -4.75 12.96
CA LEU A 137 6.23 -4.90 12.50
C LEU A 137 6.30 -5.62 11.15
N LEU A 138 5.52 -6.69 10.98
CA LEU A 138 5.40 -7.41 9.71
C LEU A 138 4.87 -6.50 8.60
N LEU A 139 3.79 -5.76 8.85
CA LEU A 139 3.21 -4.82 7.89
C LEU A 139 4.19 -3.72 7.50
N THR A 140 4.89 -3.14 8.49
CA THR A 140 5.93 -2.13 8.26
C THR A 140 7.08 -2.67 7.42
N THR A 141 7.52 -3.91 7.69
CA THR A 141 8.60 -4.56 6.94
C THR A 141 8.19 -4.82 5.48
N ILE A 142 6.96 -5.28 5.25
CA ILE A 142 6.41 -5.48 3.90
C ILE A 142 6.33 -4.14 3.15
N ALA A 143 5.80 -3.09 3.80
CA ALA A 143 5.69 -1.76 3.21
C ALA A 143 7.08 -1.19 2.84
N SER A 144 8.06 -1.32 3.75
CA SER A 144 9.44 -0.91 3.51
C SER A 144 10.03 -1.66 2.31
N TRP A 145 9.83 -2.99 2.24
CA TRP A 145 10.32 -3.77 1.12
C TRP A 145 9.67 -3.39 -0.23
N LEU A 146 8.38 -3.06 -0.24
CA LEU A 146 7.71 -2.51 -1.44
C LEU A 146 8.34 -1.17 -1.86
N VAL A 147 8.68 -0.30 -0.91
CA VAL A 147 9.40 0.98 -1.18
C VAL A 147 10.80 0.74 -1.76
N PHE A 148 11.53 -0.31 -1.37
CA PHE A 148 12.83 -0.60 -1.97
C PHE A 148 12.72 -1.27 -3.35
N THR A 149 11.68 -2.08 -3.56
CA THR A 149 11.52 -2.86 -4.80
C THR A 149 10.76 -2.14 -5.91
N TYR A 150 9.94 -1.12 -5.63
CA TYR A 150 9.13 -0.45 -6.65
C TYR A 150 9.99 0.17 -7.78
N LYS A 151 11.23 0.62 -7.49
CA LYS A 151 12.13 1.20 -8.51
C LYS A 151 12.41 0.23 -9.66
N LYS A 152 12.54 -1.07 -9.37
CA LYS A 152 12.77 -2.12 -10.38
C LYS A 152 11.55 -2.30 -11.29
N PHE A 153 10.34 -2.11 -10.77
CA PHE A 153 9.10 -2.29 -11.52
C PHE A 153 8.62 -1.02 -12.24
N ALA A 154 8.83 0.16 -11.66
CA ALA A 154 8.51 1.45 -12.29
C ALA A 154 9.40 1.74 -13.52
N SER A 155 10.66 1.31 -13.48
CA SER A 155 11.59 1.46 -14.60
C SER A 155 11.26 0.55 -15.79
N ALA A 156 10.70 -0.64 -15.51
CA ALA A 156 10.30 -1.59 -16.55
C ALA A 156 9.13 -1.05 -17.40
N GLY A 157 8.12 -0.41 -16.76
CA GLY A 157 7.00 0.20 -17.47
C GLY A 157 7.41 1.37 -18.37
N ARG A 158 8.31 2.24 -17.88
CA ARG A 158 8.82 3.40 -18.65
C ARG A 158 9.65 2.96 -19.85
N LYS A 159 10.47 1.92 -19.69
CA LYS A 159 11.30 1.36 -20.78
C LYS A 159 10.42 0.73 -21.87
N GLN A 160 9.33 0.07 -21.50
CA GLN A 160 8.39 -0.54 -22.44
C GLN A 160 7.61 0.51 -23.24
N ILE A 161 7.12 1.58 -22.59
CA ILE A 161 6.44 2.70 -23.26
C ILE A 161 7.37 3.39 -24.27
N ASN A 162 8.60 3.70 -23.89
CA ASN A 162 9.58 4.30 -24.80
C ASN A 162 9.92 3.39 -25.99
N LEU A 163 9.98 2.08 -25.79
CA LEU A 163 10.20 1.10 -26.87
C LEU A 163 9.01 1.01 -27.83
N THR A 164 7.79 1.10 -27.32
CA THR A 164 6.57 1.13 -28.15
C THR A 164 6.49 2.42 -28.95
N ILE A 165 6.71 3.57 -28.32
CA ILE A 165 6.73 4.89 -29.00
C ILE A 165 7.81 4.90 -30.09
N LYS A 166 9.03 4.44 -29.78
CA LYS A 166 10.11 4.37 -30.77
C LYS A 166 9.77 3.47 -31.96
N ARG A 167 9.09 2.34 -31.74
CA ARG A 167 8.61 1.47 -32.82
C ARG A 167 7.54 2.14 -33.69
N VAL A 168 6.58 2.83 -33.08
CA VAL A 168 5.52 3.56 -33.82
C VAL A 168 6.12 4.69 -34.65
N LEU A 169 7.09 5.44 -34.11
CA LEU A 169 7.76 6.53 -34.83
C LEU A 169 8.56 6.01 -36.03
N VAL A 170 9.37 4.95 -35.85
CA VAL A 170 10.13 4.32 -36.94
C VAL A 170 9.22 3.77 -38.03
N GLN A 171 8.07 3.19 -37.67
CA GLN A 171 7.12 2.66 -38.64
C GLN A 171 6.48 3.78 -39.47
N ARG A 172 6.15 4.92 -38.84
CA ARG A 172 5.68 6.14 -39.54
C ARG A 172 6.72 6.73 -40.50
N GLU A 173 7.99 6.77 -40.09
CA GLU A 173 9.07 7.25 -40.97
C GLU A 173 9.23 6.37 -42.21
N MET A 174 9.05 5.04 -42.09
CA MET A 174 9.07 4.14 -43.24
C MET A 174 7.86 4.34 -44.16
N GLU A 175 6.64 4.49 -43.63
CA GLU A 175 5.45 4.76 -44.45
C GLU A 175 5.58 6.06 -45.26
N PHE A 176 6.18 7.10 -44.67
CA PHE A 176 6.40 8.39 -45.34
C PHE A 176 7.49 8.32 -46.42
N ARG A 177 8.49 7.44 -46.28
CA ARG A 177 9.59 7.32 -47.25
C ARG A 177 9.22 6.50 -48.49
N PHE A 178 8.13 5.74 -48.43
CA PHE A 178 7.61 4.90 -49.52
C PHE A 178 6.32 5.44 -50.15
N SER A 179 5.89 6.65 -49.75
CA SER A 179 4.85 7.44 -50.43
C SER A 179 5.49 8.54 -51.26
#